data_AF-A0A920M8R5-F1
#
_entry.id   AF-A0A920M8R5-F1
#
_cell.length_a   1.000
_cell.length_b   1.000
_cell.length_c   1.000
_cell.angle_alpha   90.00
_cell.angle_beta   90.00
_cell.angle_gamma   90.00
#
_symmetry.space_group_name_H-M   'P 1'
#
loop_
_entity.id
_entity.type
_entity.pdbx_description
1 polymer ?
#
loop_
_entity_poly.entity_id
_entity_poly.type
_entity_poly.pdbx_seq_one_letter_code
_entity_poly.pdbx_strand_id
1 'polypeptide(L)'
;MPEGGAELLQLFSKSYLKLNTALAERAPWTLAHQDYRVENMLFGNAENDEVTVIDWQGIGRGPGVYDLAYLLGGSMETELRRENERDLVVAYHTELCSNGVEGYSLDSLWADYGFAHLIGGWLPLSLLEERSI
;
A
#
# COMPACT_ATOMS: atom_id res chain seq x y z
N MET A 1 -9.86 -14.49 -14.90
CA MET A 1 -8.45 -14.43 -14.45
C MET A 1 -7.53 -14.71 -15.64
N PRO A 2 -6.40 -13.99 -15.79
CA PRO A 2 -5.36 -14.36 -16.75
C PRO A 2 -4.80 -15.76 -16.43
N GLU A 3 -4.12 -16.37 -17.39
CA GLU A 3 -3.50 -17.68 -17.25
C GLU A 3 -2.58 -17.73 -16.01
N GLY A 4 -2.69 -18.78 -15.19
CA GLY A 4 -1.97 -18.92 -13.91
C GLY A 4 -2.57 -18.17 -12.71
N GLY A 5 -3.58 -17.31 -12.91
CA GLY A 5 -4.15 -16.50 -11.83
C GLY A 5 -4.79 -17.29 -10.68
N ALA A 6 -5.45 -18.41 -10.98
CA ALA A 6 -6.09 -19.26 -9.96
C ALA A 6 -5.06 -20.02 -9.10
N GLU A 7 -3.97 -20.47 -9.71
CA GLU A 7 -2.87 -21.14 -9.02
C GLU A 7 -2.15 -20.17 -8.08
N LEU A 8 -1.94 -18.93 -8.55
CA LEU A 8 -1.33 -17.87 -7.75
C LEU A 8 -2.22 -17.46 -6.56
N LEU A 9 -3.55 -17.37 -6.77
CA LEU A 9 -4.51 -17.15 -5.69
C LEU A 9 -4.46 -18.28 -4.65
N GLN A 10 -4.37 -19.53 -5.09
CA GLN A 10 -4.31 -20.67 -4.18
C GLN A 10 -2.99 -20.71 -3.39
N LEU A 11 -1.87 -20.36 -4.03
CA LEU A 11 -0.57 -20.21 -3.37
C LEU A 11 -0.58 -19.09 -2.33
N PHE A 12 -1.17 -17.94 -2.68
CA PHE A 12 -1.33 -16.80 -1.79
C PHE A 12 -2.21 -17.18 -0.59
N SER A 13 -3.39 -17.76 -0.81
CA SER A 13 -4.31 -18.18 0.25
C SER A 13 -3.63 -19.13 1.26
N LYS A 14 -2.88 -20.13 0.79
CA LYS A 14 -2.11 -21.05 1.65
C LYS A 14 -0.98 -20.36 2.43
N SER A 15 -0.53 -19.20 1.95
CA SER A 15 0.57 -18.42 2.52
C SER A 15 0.11 -17.17 3.27
N TYR A 16 -1.20 -16.88 3.28
CA TYR A 16 -1.77 -15.61 3.71
C TYR A 16 -1.29 -15.19 5.11
N LEU A 17 -1.40 -16.10 6.08
CA LEU A 17 -0.95 -15.84 7.44
C LEU A 17 0.56 -15.58 7.50
N LYS A 18 1.37 -16.37 6.79
CA LYS A 18 2.83 -16.21 6.77
C LYS A 18 3.24 -14.87 6.17
N LEU A 19 2.59 -14.47 5.08
CA LEU A 19 2.85 -13.20 4.41
C LEU A 19 2.46 -12.02 5.29
N ASN A 20 1.31 -12.10 5.97
CA ASN A 20 0.89 -11.07 6.93
C ASN A 20 1.79 -11.01 8.18
N THR A 21 2.25 -12.17 8.69
CA THR A 21 3.24 -12.20 9.78
C THR A 21 4.55 -11.54 9.35
N ALA A 22 5.05 -11.87 8.17
CA ALA A 22 6.27 -11.26 7.64
C ALA A 22 6.10 -9.76 7.33
N LEU A 23 4.91 -9.30 6.95
CA LEU A 23 4.60 -7.87 6.86
C LEU A 23 4.64 -7.24 8.26
N ALA A 24 4.02 -7.87 9.25
CA ALA A 24 3.97 -7.39 10.64
C ALA A 24 5.36 -7.26 11.29
N GLU A 25 6.37 -8.01 10.85
CA GLU A 25 7.75 -7.88 11.31
C GLU A 25 8.47 -6.62 10.80
N ARG A 26 7.86 -5.87 9.87
CA ARG A 26 8.44 -4.65 9.28
C ARG A 26 8.11 -3.42 10.12
N ALA A 27 8.84 -2.34 9.87
CA ALA A 27 8.75 -1.07 10.61
C ALA A 27 8.84 0.11 9.63
N PRO A 28 8.49 1.35 10.04
CA PRO A 28 7.87 1.72 11.30
C PRO A 28 6.37 1.38 11.34
N TRP A 29 5.89 0.97 12.53
CA TRP A 29 4.46 0.77 12.77
C TRP A 29 3.76 2.09 13.04
N THR A 30 2.61 2.28 12.42
CA THR A 30 1.74 3.45 12.58
C THR A 30 0.26 3.01 12.57
N LEU A 31 -0.63 3.98 12.69
CA LEU A 31 -2.04 3.82 12.35
C LEU A 31 -2.15 3.83 10.81
N ALA A 32 -2.48 2.68 10.24
CA ALA A 32 -2.63 2.49 8.80
C ALA A 32 -4.12 2.51 8.42
N HIS A 33 -4.40 3.11 7.27
CA HIS A 33 -5.73 3.18 6.67
C HIS A 33 -6.19 1.81 6.16
N GLN A 34 -5.27 1.01 5.64
CA GLN A 34 -5.44 -0.33 5.07
C GLN A 34 -6.24 -0.43 3.76
N ASP A 35 -6.92 0.63 3.35
CA ASP A 35 -7.49 0.82 2.01
C ASP A 35 -7.08 2.18 1.44
N TYR A 36 -5.78 2.50 1.48
CA TYR A 36 -5.23 3.82 1.14
C TYR A 36 -5.10 4.01 -0.38
N ARG A 37 -6.24 4.27 -1.03
CA ARG A 37 -6.38 4.41 -2.50
C ARG A 37 -6.95 5.79 -2.87
N VAL A 38 -6.70 6.24 -4.09
CA VAL A 38 -7.09 7.59 -4.54
C VAL A 38 -8.60 7.83 -4.47
N GLU A 39 -9.43 6.80 -4.59
CA GLU A 39 -10.88 6.92 -4.47
C GLU A 39 -11.35 7.24 -3.04
N ASN A 40 -10.49 7.00 -2.05
CA ASN A 40 -10.72 7.37 -0.64
C ASN A 40 -10.08 8.72 -0.30
N MET A 41 -9.73 9.53 -1.31
CA MET A 41 -9.13 10.85 -1.14
C MET A 41 -10.00 11.93 -1.77
N LEU A 42 -10.26 12.99 -1.00
CA LEU A 42 -10.86 14.22 -1.47
C LEU A 42 -9.77 15.27 -1.61
N PHE A 43 -9.57 15.75 -2.82
CA PHE A 43 -8.60 16.79 -3.13
C PHE A 43 -9.25 18.16 -3.05
N GLY A 44 -8.59 19.10 -2.39
CA GLY A 44 -9.00 20.49 -2.38
C GLY A 44 -8.92 21.15 -3.77
N ASN A 45 -9.27 22.44 -3.82
CA ASN A 45 -9.31 23.21 -5.06
C ASN A 45 -8.03 24.05 -5.22
N ALA A 46 -7.98 24.94 -6.22
CA ALA A 46 -6.80 25.77 -6.47
C ALA A 46 -6.41 26.72 -5.31
N GLU A 47 -7.33 26.98 -4.36
CA GLU A 47 -7.10 27.82 -3.19
C GLU A 47 -6.78 27.01 -1.93
N ASN A 48 -6.95 25.68 -1.96
CA ASN A 48 -6.66 24.76 -0.85
C ASN A 48 -6.06 23.45 -1.40
N ASP A 49 -4.77 23.22 -1.19
CA ASP A 49 -4.05 22.02 -1.63
C ASP A 49 -4.12 20.84 -0.64
N GLU A 50 -4.98 20.93 0.37
CA GLU A 50 -5.20 19.85 1.33
C GLU A 50 -5.81 18.59 0.68
N VAL A 51 -5.40 17.44 1.22
CA VAL A 51 -5.99 16.13 0.91
C VAL A 51 -6.69 15.61 2.15
N THR A 52 -8.00 15.36 2.04
CA THR A 52 -8.78 14.70 3.10
C THR A 52 -8.94 13.22 2.78
N VAL A 53 -8.48 12.36 3.68
CA VAL A 53 -8.62 10.91 3.58
C VAL A 53 -9.92 10.49 4.27
N ILE A 54 -10.77 9.75 3.55
CA ILE A 54 -12.05 9.23 4.04
C ILE A 54 -12.04 7.70 4.08
N ASP A 55 -13.11 7.10 4.59
CA ASP A 55 -13.28 5.65 4.64
C ASP A 55 -12.30 4.88 5.54
N TRP A 56 -12.19 5.35 6.79
CA TRP A 56 -11.36 4.73 7.83
C TRP A 56 -11.97 3.45 8.44
N GLN A 57 -12.94 2.79 7.79
CA GLN A 57 -13.60 1.62 8.38
C GLN A 57 -12.67 0.40 8.52
N GLY A 58 -11.61 0.34 7.70
CA GLY A 58 -10.56 -0.71 7.73
C GLY A 58 -9.35 -0.39 8.61
N ILE A 59 -9.39 0.73 9.36
CA ILE A 59 -8.25 1.23 10.11
C ILE A 59 -7.63 0.16 11.03
N GLY A 60 -6.30 0.13 11.08
CA GLY A 60 -5.59 -0.73 12.02
C GLY A 60 -4.15 -0.32 12.22
N ARG A 61 -3.40 -1.14 12.95
CA ARG A 61 -2.01 -0.86 13.28
C ARG A 61 -1.09 -1.77 12.48
N GLY A 62 -0.10 -1.19 11.82
CA GLY A 62 0.83 -1.94 10.99
C GLY A 62 1.90 -1.05 10.36
N PRO A 63 2.77 -1.63 9.52
CA PRO A 63 3.80 -0.86 8.82
C PRO A 63 3.18 0.18 7.87
N GLY A 64 3.55 1.45 8.02
CA GLY A 64 2.97 2.54 7.21
C GLY A 64 3.22 2.39 5.71
N VAL A 65 4.31 1.70 5.35
CA VAL A 65 4.67 1.37 3.96
C VAL A 65 3.62 0.52 3.23
N TYR A 66 2.73 -0.16 3.96
CA TYR A 66 1.60 -0.87 3.36
C TYR A 66 0.68 0.07 2.59
N ASP A 67 0.27 1.18 3.21
CA ASP A 67 -0.60 2.18 2.59
C ASP A 67 0.10 2.84 1.38
N LEU A 68 1.41 3.09 1.48
CA LEU A 68 2.21 3.61 0.36
C LEU A 68 2.22 2.65 -0.83
N ALA A 69 2.46 1.36 -0.59
CA ALA A 69 2.46 0.35 -1.64
C ALA A 69 1.08 0.17 -2.28
N TYR A 70 0.02 0.20 -1.47
CA TYR A 70 -1.36 0.09 -1.95
C TYR A 70 -1.77 1.30 -2.81
N LEU A 71 -1.41 2.52 -2.38
CA LEU A 71 -1.66 3.74 -3.15
C LEU A 71 -0.95 3.72 -4.49
N LEU A 72 0.38 3.57 -4.48
CA LEU A 72 1.18 3.65 -5.70
C LEU A 72 0.83 2.49 -6.65
N GLY A 73 0.74 1.26 -6.12
CA GLY A 73 0.45 0.08 -6.93
C GLY A 73 -0.98 0.03 -7.47
N GLY A 74 -1.96 0.54 -6.73
CA GLY A 74 -3.39 0.44 -7.06
C GLY A 74 -4.00 1.68 -7.69
N SER A 75 -3.42 2.86 -7.49
CA SER A 75 -4.01 4.15 -7.88
C SER A 75 -3.20 4.94 -8.92
N MET A 76 -2.10 4.38 -9.44
CA MET A 76 -1.31 5.01 -10.49
C MET A 76 -1.33 4.20 -11.78
N GLU A 77 -1.39 4.92 -12.91
CA GLU A 77 -1.10 4.35 -14.22
C GLU A 77 0.31 3.74 -14.23
N THR A 78 0.46 2.59 -14.88
CA THR A 78 1.70 1.79 -14.80
C THR A 78 2.93 2.57 -15.28
N GLU A 79 2.81 3.28 -16.41
CA GLU A 79 3.95 4.06 -16.94
C GLU A 79 4.28 5.26 -16.04
N LEU A 80 3.26 5.96 -15.53
CA LEU A 80 3.47 7.07 -14.59
C LEU A 80 4.16 6.58 -13.32
N ARG A 81 3.76 5.42 -12.78
CA ARG A 81 4.44 4.82 -11.63
C ARG A 81 5.89 4.50 -11.96
N ARG A 82 6.19 3.83 -13.08
CA ARG A 82 7.58 3.50 -13.46
C ARG A 82 8.49 4.72 -13.54
N GLU A 83 7.95 5.84 -14.01
CA GLU A 83 8.69 7.10 -14.10
C GLU A 83 8.94 7.76 -12.74
N ASN A 84 8.03 7.62 -11.77
CA ASN A 84 8.01 8.43 -10.54
C ASN A 84 8.17 7.64 -9.23
N GLU A 85 8.06 6.31 -9.25
CA GLU A 85 7.96 5.46 -8.05
C GLU A 85 9.14 5.66 -7.10
N ARG A 86 10.36 5.71 -7.63
CA ARG A 86 11.56 5.86 -6.80
C ARG A 86 11.56 7.20 -6.09
N ASP A 87 11.21 8.27 -6.78
CA ASP A 87 11.20 9.63 -6.23
C ASP A 87 10.10 9.79 -5.18
N LEU A 88 8.93 9.19 -5.40
CA LEU A 88 7.84 9.18 -4.41
C LEU A 88 8.21 8.41 -3.15
N VAL A 89 8.88 7.26 -3.28
CA VAL A 89 9.37 6.50 -2.12
C VAL A 89 10.46 7.26 -1.36
N VAL A 90 11.35 7.98 -2.07
CA VAL A 90 12.35 8.87 -1.44
C VAL A 90 11.69 10.04 -0.71
N ALA A 91 10.67 10.65 -1.30
CA ALA A 91 9.92 11.73 -0.66
C ALA A 91 9.25 11.25 0.63
N TYR A 92 8.60 10.08 0.59
CA TYR A 92 8.01 9.46 1.79
C TYR A 92 9.06 9.18 2.87
N HIS A 93 10.23 8.62 2.51
CA HIS A 93 11.33 8.39 3.45
C HIS A 93 11.81 9.69 4.10
N THR A 94 12.00 10.72 3.28
CA THR A 94 12.49 12.02 3.72
C THR A 94 11.53 12.62 4.74
N GLU A 95 10.23 12.53 4.50
CA GLU A 95 9.20 13.03 5.41
C GLU A 95 9.11 12.22 6.71
N LEU A 96 9.28 10.89 6.65
CA LEU A 96 9.39 10.09 7.88
C LEU A 96 10.56 10.54 8.76
N CYS A 97 11.74 10.71 8.15
CA CYS A 97 12.94 11.13 8.87
C CYS A 97 12.84 12.58 9.38
N SER A 98 12.24 13.50 8.62
CA SER A 98 12.01 14.88 9.07
C SER A 98 11.08 14.94 10.30
N ASN A 99 10.18 13.97 10.43
CA ASN A 99 9.27 13.81 11.58
C ASN A 99 9.84 12.90 12.70
N GLY A 100 11.14 12.62 12.69
CA GLY A 100 11.85 11.96 13.80
C GLY A 100 11.88 10.43 13.75
N VAL A 101 11.53 9.81 12.63
CA VAL A 101 11.78 8.37 12.43
C VAL A 101 13.27 8.14 12.21
N GLU A 102 13.90 7.45 13.15
CA GLU A 102 15.33 7.09 13.12
C GLU A 102 15.54 5.59 12.88
N GLY A 103 16.76 5.20 12.48
CA GLY A 103 17.14 3.80 12.32
C GLY A 103 16.46 3.07 11.14
N TYR A 104 15.74 3.79 10.29
CA TYR A 104 15.06 3.26 9.12
C TYR A 104 15.67 3.85 7.84
N SER A 105 16.45 3.04 7.11
CA SER A 105 17.14 3.50 5.90
C SER A 105 16.21 3.47 4.68
N LEU A 106 16.57 4.22 3.63
CA LEU A 106 15.88 4.18 2.35
C LEU A 106 15.91 2.78 1.72
N ASP A 107 16.99 2.02 1.91
CA ASP A 107 17.09 0.65 1.40
C ASP A 107 16.13 -0.30 2.14
N SER A 108 16.00 -0.15 3.46
CA SER A 108 14.99 -0.88 4.25
C SER A 108 13.59 -0.52 3.77
N LEU A 109 13.29 0.76 3.58
CA LEU A 109 12.01 1.20 3.03
C LEU A 109 11.73 0.60 1.67
N TRP A 110 12.70 0.58 0.76
CA TRP A 110 12.52 0.00 -0.57
C TRP A 110 12.22 -1.50 -0.52
N ALA A 111 12.92 -2.24 0.34
CA ALA A 111 12.67 -3.66 0.55
C ALA A 111 11.28 -3.92 1.16
N ASP A 112 10.87 -3.11 2.13
CA ASP A 112 9.55 -3.19 2.76
C ASP A 112 8.42 -2.85 1.78
N TYR A 113 8.61 -1.79 0.98
CA TYR A 113 7.69 -1.35 -0.06
C TYR A 113 7.48 -2.42 -1.12
N GLY A 114 8.55 -3.03 -1.62
CA GLY A 114 8.48 -4.14 -2.56
C GLY A 114 7.73 -5.35 -1.99
N PHE A 115 7.94 -5.65 -0.71
CA PHE A 115 7.21 -6.74 -0.06
C PHE A 115 5.72 -6.42 0.15
N ALA A 116 5.39 -5.19 0.52
CA ALA A 116 4.02 -4.75 0.78
C ALA A 116 3.09 -4.90 -0.45
N HIS A 117 3.64 -4.81 -1.67
CA HIS A 117 2.89 -5.10 -2.90
C HIS A 117 2.29 -6.51 -2.95
N LEU A 118 2.91 -7.49 -2.27
CA LEU A 118 2.41 -8.86 -2.21
C LEU A 118 1.11 -8.98 -1.40
N ILE A 119 0.85 -8.03 -0.50
CA ILE A 119 -0.33 -8.04 0.37
C ILE A 119 -1.43 -7.15 -0.20
N GLY A 120 -1.06 -5.94 -0.65
CA GLY A 120 -2.02 -4.92 -1.07
C GLY A 120 -2.85 -5.30 -2.30
N GLY A 121 -2.29 -5.98 -3.30
CA GLY A 121 -2.97 -6.15 -4.59
C GLY A 121 -4.16 -7.12 -4.65
N TRP A 122 -4.49 -7.84 -3.57
CA TRP A 122 -5.24 -9.11 -3.71
C TRP A 122 -6.63 -9.15 -3.07
N LEU A 123 -6.93 -8.30 -2.08
CA LEU A 123 -8.29 -8.21 -1.52
C LEU A 123 -9.37 -7.70 -2.50
N PRO A 124 -9.06 -6.82 -3.50
CA PRO A 124 -10.10 -6.35 -4.41
C PRO A 124 -10.67 -7.45 -5.32
N LEU A 125 -9.85 -8.44 -5.73
CA LEU A 125 -10.27 -9.45 -6.71
C LEU A 125 -11.26 -10.46 -6.11
N SER A 126 -11.11 -10.87 -4.85
CA SER A 126 -12.06 -11.76 -4.20
C SER A 126 -13.41 -11.09 -3.91
N LEU A 127 -13.44 -9.76 -3.73
CA LEU A 127 -14.66 -9.01 -3.45
C LEU A 127 -15.42 -8.58 -4.73
N LEU A 128 -14.76 -8.57 -5.89
CA LEU A 128 -15.40 -8.34 -7.18
C LEU A 128 -16.19 -9.56 -7.69
N GLU A 129 -15.83 -10.77 -7.28
CA GLU A 129 -16.58 -11.98 -7.63
C GLU A 129 -17.92 -12.10 -6.88
N GLU A 130 -18.03 -11.54 -5.66
CA GLU A 130 -19.28 -11.58 -4.87
C GLU A 130 -20.35 -10.55 -5.27
N ARG A 131 -20.03 -9.60 -6.16
CA ARG A 131 -21.02 -8.60 -6.66
C ARG A 131 -21.66 -8.97 -8.00
N SER A 132 -21.51 -10.21 -8.45
CA SER A 132 -22.03 -10.70 -9.74
C SER A 132 -23.16 -11.74 -9.62
N ILE A 133 -23.90 -11.77 -8.51
CA ILE A 133 -25.09 -12.62 -8.32
C ILE A 133 -26.33 -11.76 -8.09
#